data_AF-A0A958J0M6-F1
#
_entry.id   AF-A0A958J0M6-F1
#
_cell.length_a   1.000
_cell.length_b   1.000
_cell.length_c   1.000
_cell.angle_alpha   90.00
_cell.angle_beta   90.00
_cell.angle_gamma   90.00
#
_symmetry.space_group_name_H-M   'P 1'
#
loop_
_entity.id
_entity.type
_entity.pdbx_description
1 polymer ?
#
loop_
_entity_poly.entity_id
_entity_poly.type
_entity_poly.pdbx_seq_one_letter_code
_entity_poly.pdbx_strand_id
1 'polypeptide(L)' 'YFDPKSKTDDPRWSVVDIRSEAEFAEPVTLPELRDIPELEEMVLLRKGSRLSVQPVTEKEWKIITKSRKIRQL' A
#
# COMPACT_ATOMS: atom_id res chain seq x y z
N TYR A 1 2.98 -15.73 11.98
CA TYR A 1 3.67 -14.89 12.98
C TYR A 1 3.15 -15.26 14.36
N PHE A 2 3.86 -16.13 15.11
CA PHE A 2 3.45 -16.52 16.46
C PHE A 2 3.94 -15.49 17.48
N ASP A 3 3.06 -15.07 18.38
CA ASP A 3 3.38 -14.18 19.51
C ASP A 3 2.90 -14.83 20.82
N PRO A 4 3.80 -15.38 21.65
CA PRO A 4 3.42 -16.03 22.91
C PRO A 4 2.81 -15.06 23.94
N LYS A 5 2.87 -13.74 23.73
CA LYS A 5 2.29 -12.74 24.61
C LYS A 5 0.91 -12.27 24.15
N SER A 6 0.41 -12.72 23.00
CA SER A 6 -0.94 -12.41 22.52
C SER A 6 -1.93 -13.37 23.17
N LYS A 7 -2.91 -12.82 23.90
CA LYS A 7 -3.98 -13.61 24.53
C LYS A 7 -5.16 -13.75 23.56
N THR A 8 -5.99 -14.77 23.77
CA THR A 8 -7.15 -15.02 22.90
C THR A 8 -8.32 -14.06 23.16
N ASP A 9 -8.49 -13.62 24.40
CA ASP A 9 -9.52 -12.68 24.85
C ASP A 9 -9.16 -11.20 24.61
N ASP A 10 -7.87 -10.90 24.41
CA ASP A 10 -7.33 -9.58 24.06
C ASP A 10 -6.17 -9.75 23.05
N PRO A 11 -6.49 -10.03 21.77
CA PRO A 11 -5.47 -10.30 20.76
C PRO A 11 -4.74 -9.01 20.37
N ARG A 12 -3.40 -9.07 20.33
CA ARG A 12 -2.54 -7.93 19.97
C ARG A 12 -2.52 -7.62 18.48
N TRP A 13 -2.88 -8.60 17.66
CA TRP A 13 -2.76 -8.55 16.22
C TRP A 13 -4.15 -8.63 15.59
N SER A 14 -4.42 -7.73 14.68
CA SER A 14 -5.62 -7.75 13.85
C SER A 14 -5.25 -8.13 12.42
N VAL A 15 -6.19 -8.79 11.75
CA VAL A 15 -6.10 -9.16 10.34
C VAL A 15 -7.36 -8.70 9.62
N VAL A 16 -7.25 -8.52 8.31
CA VAL A 16 -8.39 -8.21 7.44
C VAL A 16 -8.37 -9.16 6.26
N ASP A 17 -9.56 -9.54 5.80
CA ASP A 17 -9.72 -10.29 4.57
C ASP A 17 -9.75 -9.34 3.38
N ILE A 18 -9.00 -9.68 2.33
CA ILE A 18 -8.99 -8.93 1.08
C ILE A 18 -9.26 -9.89 -0.07
N ARG A 19 -9.82 -9.35 -1.16
CA ARG A 19 -10.02 -10.08 -2.41
C ARG A 19 -9.33 -9.33 -3.54
N SER A 20 -8.97 -10.08 -4.58
CA SER A 20 -8.47 -9.45 -5.81
C SER A 20 -9.60 -8.72 -6.51
N GLU A 21 -9.34 -7.49 -6.96
CA GLU A 21 -10.30 -6.65 -7.69
C GLU A 21 -9.81 -6.37 -9.11
N ALA A 22 -8.54 -6.01 -9.25
CA ALA A 22 -7.91 -5.72 -10.52
C ALA A 22 -6.39 -5.89 -10.40
N GLU A 23 -5.71 -6.00 -11.54
CA GLU A 23 -4.25 -6.08 -11.64
C GLU A 23 -3.69 -4.98 -12.55
N PHE A 24 -2.52 -4.47 -12.24
CA PHE A 24 -1.75 -3.68 -13.21
C PHE A 24 -1.14 -4.61 -14.25
N ALA A 25 -1.17 -4.21 -15.53
CA ALA A 25 -0.56 -4.98 -16.61
C ALA A 25 0.96 -5.14 -16.45
N GLU A 26 1.60 -4.18 -15.77
CA GLU A 26 3.01 -4.18 -15.39
C GLU A 26 3.15 -3.60 -13.99
N PRO A 27 4.16 -4.02 -13.19
CA PRO A 27 4.40 -3.44 -11.87
C PRO A 27 4.66 -1.93 -11.92
N VAL A 28 4.16 -1.22 -10.92
CA VAL A 28 4.55 0.17 -10.62
C VAL A 28 5.72 0.12 -9.65
N THR A 29 6.89 0.60 -10.05
CA THR A 29 8.12 0.45 -9.26
C THR A 29 8.37 1.62 -8.32
N LEU A 30 9.10 1.39 -7.22
CA LEU A 30 9.42 2.45 -6.26
C LEU A 30 10.25 3.60 -6.87
N PRO A 31 11.24 3.38 -7.76
CA PRO A 31 11.92 4.47 -8.46
C PRO A 31 10.97 5.33 -9.28
N GLU A 32 10.07 4.73 -10.06
CA GLU A 32 9.08 5.47 -10.86
C GLU A 32 8.18 6.35 -9.98
N LEU A 33 7.73 5.83 -8.83
CA LEU A 33 6.93 6.61 -7.88
C LEU A 33 7.70 7.82 -7.33
N ARG A 34 9.02 7.71 -7.12
CA ARG A 34 9.86 8.81 -6.64
C ARG A 34 10.07 9.90 -7.68
N ASP A 35 9.95 9.58 -8.96
CA ASP A 35 10.09 10.54 -10.04
C ASP A 35 8.81 11.38 -10.27
N ILE A 36 7.74 11.12 -9.51
CA ILE A 36 6.47 11.85 -9.59
C ILE A 36 6.39 12.89 -8.45
N PRO A 37 6.58 14.20 -8.74
CA PRO A 37 6.59 15.24 -7.70
C PRO A 37 5.31 15.29 -6.87
N GLU A 38 4.15 15.01 -7.48
CA GLU A 38 2.86 15.05 -6.81
C GLU A 38 2.67 13.96 -5.75
N LEU A 39 3.58 12.97 -5.68
CA LEU A 39 3.62 11.91 -4.68
C LEU A 39 4.64 12.16 -3.56
N GLU A 40 5.35 13.30 -3.54
CA GLU A 40 6.43 13.58 -2.59
C GLU A 40 6.03 13.37 -1.11
N GLU A 41 4.78 13.68 -0.77
CA GLU A 41 4.23 13.56 0.58
C GLU A 41 3.68 12.17 0.93
N MET A 42 3.62 11.25 -0.04
CA MET A 42 3.10 9.89 0.15
C MET A 42 3.91 9.17 1.22
N VAL A 43 3.22 8.56 2.19
CA VAL A 43 3.84 7.90 3.36
C VAL A 43 4.88 6.86 2.95
N LEU A 44 4.69 6.21 1.80
CA LEU A 44 5.58 5.20 1.24
C LEU A 44 6.95 5.78 0.84
N LEU A 45 6.96 7.02 0.37
CA LEU A 45 8.15 7.68 -0.18
C LEU A 45 8.92 8.48 0.88
N ARG A 46 8.30 8.76 2.03
CA ARG A 46 8.93 9.46 3.15
C ARG A 46 10.18 8.71 3.63
N LYS A 47 11.29 9.45 3.75
CA LYS A 47 12.57 8.90 4.23
C LYS A 47 12.40 8.25 5.60
N GLY A 48 12.81 6.98 5.71
CA GLY A 48 12.77 6.23 6.96
C GLY A 48 11.40 5.62 7.31
N SER A 49 10.38 5.77 6.46
CA SER A 49 9.09 5.09 6.65
C SER A 49 9.30 3.57 6.72
N ARG A 50 8.73 2.94 7.75
CA ARG A 50 8.74 1.47 7.95
C ARG A 50 7.33 0.91 8.18
N LEU A 51 6.31 1.69 7.88
CA LEU A 51 4.92 1.28 8.01
C LEU A 51 4.60 0.27 6.89
N SER A 52 4.06 -0.90 7.23
CA SER A 52 3.61 -1.89 6.24
C SER A 52 2.17 -1.68 5.77
N VAL A 53 1.36 -0.98 6.57
CA VAL A 53 0.01 -0.53 6.24
C VAL A 53 0.00 0.98 6.38
N GLN A 54 -0.45 1.68 5.34
CA GLN A 54 -0.31 3.12 5.23
C GLN A 54 -1.58 3.73 4.64
N PRO A 55 -1.94 4.96 5.04
CA PRO A 55 -2.98 5.70 4.36
C PRO A 55 -2.50 6.11 2.96
N VAL A 56 -3.44 6.16 2.02
CA VAL A 56 -3.25 6.70 0.67
C VAL A 56 -4.33 7.75 0.44
N THR A 57 -3.95 8.95 0.03
CA THR A 57 -4.92 10.00 -0.30
C THR A 57 -5.59 9.72 -1.64
N GLU A 58 -6.77 10.29 -1.87
CA GLU A 58 -7.47 10.14 -3.14
C GLU A 58 -6.64 10.67 -4.33
N LYS A 59 -5.85 11.73 -4.11
CA LYS A 59 -4.94 12.29 -5.12
C LYS A 59 -3.85 11.27 -5.49
N GLU A 60 -3.16 10.71 -4.50
CA GLU A 60 -2.13 9.69 -4.69
C GLU A 60 -2.70 8.47 -5.41
N TRP A 61 -3.87 7.98 -4.96
CA TRP A 61 -4.56 6.85 -5.57
C TRP A 61 -4.84 7.09 -7.06
N LYS A 62 -5.38 8.27 -7.42
CA LYS A 62 -5.69 8.62 -8.81
C LYS A 62 -4.43 8.71 -9.68
N ILE A 63 -3.32 9.19 -9.14
CA ILE A 63 -2.04 9.27 -9.87
C ILE A 63 -1.54 7.84 -10.15
N ILE A 64 -1.47 7.00 -9.12
CA ILE A 64 -0.93 5.63 -9.22
C ILE A 64 -1.81 4.78 -10.15
N THR A 65 -3.13 4.81 -9.98
CA THR A 65 -4.06 4.01 -10.81
C THR A 65 -4.06 4.41 -12.28
N LYS A 66 -3.68 5.65 -12.62
CA LYS A 66 -3.56 6.11 -14.01
C LYS A 66 -2.19 5.89 -14.64
N SER A 67 -1.17 5.51 -13.86
CA SER A 67 0.21 5.33 -14.34
C SER A 67 0.39 4.13 -15.27
N ARG A 68 -0.52 3.16 -15.21
CA ARG A 68 -0.47 1.91 -15.97
C ARG A 68 -1.87 1.45 -16.36
N LYS A 69 -1.92 0.57 -17.37
CA LYS A 69 -3.17 -0.11 -17.73
C LYS A 69 -3.55 -1.08 -16.61
N ILE A 70 -4.80 -0.97 -16.15
CA ILE A 70 -5.41 -1.89 -15.19
C ILE A 70 -6.26 -2.91 -15.96
N ARG A 71 -6.18 -4.18 -15.58
CA ARG A 71 -7.04 -5.26 -16.05
C ARG A 71 -7.97 -5.64 -14.91
N GLN A 72 -9.27 -5.63 -15.14
CA GLN A 72 -10.22 -6.16 -14.17
C GLN A 72 -10.19 -7.68 -14.20
N LEU A 73 -10.43 -8.29 -13.03
CA LEU A 73 -10.44 -9.74 -12.84
C LEU A 73 -11.85 -10.31 -12.95
#